data_AF-A0A349GCB3-F1
#
_entry.id   AF-A0A349GCB3-F1
#
_cell.length_a   1.000
_cell.length_b   1.000
_cell.length_c   1.000
_cell.angle_alpha   90.00
_cell.angle_beta   90.00
_cell.angle_gamma   90.00
#
_symmetry.space_group_name_H-M   'P 1'
#
loop_
_entity.id
_entity.type
_entity.pdbx_description
1 polymer ?
#
loop_
_entity_poly.entity_id
_entity_poly.type
_entity_poly.pdbx_seq_one_letter_code
_entity_poly.pdbx_strand_id
1 'polypeptide(L)'
;MKKKIYLVLMLVSLIATGILLFNRIQVENQAKSVEILADYEEFAIMATQQGIPTSEMFEMLKDAGVSGIALKEETLFNMVMEGKPIEYDLVKTIKSDLDWKDKYDDAAIRHLEMEASPYDLVVRTYDQSIFEAMVTHIKARYDAEFYTFFDESINTIVFKGSVDDVYYSEDERYRDYNSKSIKVPKKELSSMVEDMGIGFDAQKIAEIKEAGLAINLRPGNYYKYNSKIVDAYFDDVMRYNEVPNVLIFNGSDILSYTKETGIYQQALYDRLKEIYLPIGLVEASDQLGFIAQNGITALTKDLEFNIVRVFPVIEYIQQRYNYLGYYEGGKEIENTMYRAI
;
A
#
# COMPACT_ATOMS: atom_id res chain seq x y z
N MET A 1 11.31 -58.56 -5.01
CA MET A 1 11.97 -57.25 -4.84
C MET A 1 11.14 -56.07 -5.34
N LYS A 2 10.75 -56.01 -6.62
CA LYS A 2 10.00 -54.87 -7.20
C LYS A 2 8.74 -54.45 -6.41
N LYS A 3 7.90 -55.40 -5.98
CA LYS A 3 6.70 -55.12 -5.16
C LYS A 3 7.00 -54.46 -3.82
N LYS A 4 8.11 -54.82 -3.16
CA LYS A 4 8.55 -54.20 -1.89
C LYS A 4 9.04 -52.78 -2.11
N ILE A 5 9.70 -52.51 -3.25
CA ILE A 5 10.16 -51.17 -3.63
C ILE A 5 8.96 -50.25 -3.91
N TYR A 6 7.95 -50.72 -4.64
CA TYR A 6 6.73 -49.94 -4.87
C TYR A 6 5.95 -49.65 -3.59
N LEU A 7 5.91 -50.61 -2.65
CA LEU A 7 5.27 -50.40 -1.35
C LEU A 7 5.99 -49.31 -0.54
N VAL A 8 7.33 -49.31 -0.55
CA VAL A 8 8.13 -48.29 0.13
C VAL A 8 7.93 -46.92 -0.51
N LEU A 9 7.95 -46.83 -1.85
CA LEU A 9 7.69 -45.57 -2.55
C LEU A 9 6.28 -45.02 -2.26
N MET A 10 5.27 -45.90 -2.21
CA MET A 10 3.90 -45.54 -1.85
C MET A 10 3.80 -45.03 -0.41
N LEU A 11 4.49 -45.68 0.54
CA LEU A 11 4.51 -45.25 1.94
C LEU A 11 5.20 -43.89 2.10
N VAL A 12 6.33 -43.69 1.42
CA VAL A 12 7.04 -42.40 1.41
C VAL A 12 6.17 -41.30 0.81
N SER A 13 5.49 -41.56 -0.31
CA SER A 13 4.56 -40.59 -0.89
C SER A 13 3.39 -40.28 0.04
N LEU A 14 2.83 -41.30 0.71
CA LEU A 14 1.71 -41.11 1.64
C LEU A 14 2.11 -40.27 2.85
N ILE A 15 3.31 -40.49 3.39
CA ILE A 15 3.86 -39.69 4.50
C ILE A 15 4.09 -38.25 4.05
N ALA A 16 4.72 -38.04 2.88
CA ALA A 16 4.94 -36.71 2.33
C ALA A 16 3.62 -35.95 2.10
N THR A 17 2.63 -36.59 1.48
CA THR A 17 1.28 -36.01 1.30
C THR A 17 0.59 -35.76 2.64
N GLY A 18 0.73 -36.66 3.61
CA GLY A 18 0.14 -36.52 4.94
C GLY A 18 0.67 -35.31 5.71
N ILE A 19 1.99 -35.05 5.64
CA ILE A 19 2.62 -33.88 6.25
C ILE A 19 2.10 -32.58 5.59
N LEU A 20 2.02 -32.55 4.25
CA LEU A 20 1.48 -31.39 3.52
C LEU A 20 0.01 -31.12 3.88
N LEU A 21 -0.82 -32.16 3.95
CA LEU A 21 -2.22 -32.06 4.34
C LEU A 21 -2.38 -31.59 5.79
N PHE A 22 -1.55 -32.08 6.71
CA PHE A 22 -1.62 -31.67 8.11
C PHE A 22 -1.31 -30.19 8.29
N ASN A 23 -0.23 -29.71 7.67
CA ASN A 23 0.13 -28.28 7.69
C ASN A 23 -0.99 -27.42 7.09
N ARG A 24 -1.55 -27.85 5.95
CA ARG A 24 -2.69 -27.17 5.31
C ARG A 24 -3.92 -27.12 6.22
N ILE A 25 -4.29 -28.22 6.86
CA ILE A 25 -5.45 -28.28 7.76
C ILE A 25 -5.25 -27.38 8.98
N GLN A 26 -4.03 -27.30 9.51
CA GLN A 26 -3.72 -26.43 10.65
C GLN A 26 -3.91 -24.95 10.29
N VAL A 27 -3.47 -24.53 9.11
CA VAL A 27 -3.64 -23.15 8.63
C VAL A 27 -5.09 -22.86 8.24
N GLU A 28 -5.75 -23.76 7.51
CA GLU A 28 -7.17 -23.60 7.13
C GLU A 28 -8.09 -23.54 8.36
N ASN A 29 -7.76 -24.22 9.46
CA ASN A 29 -8.55 -24.12 10.69
C ASN A 29 -8.42 -22.75 11.38
N GLN A 30 -7.31 -22.04 11.20
CA GLN A 30 -7.18 -20.65 11.66
C GLN A 30 -7.97 -19.69 10.77
N ALA A 31 -8.07 -19.97 9.46
CA ALA A 31 -8.82 -19.17 8.48
C ALA A 31 -10.36 -19.42 8.48
N LYS A 32 -10.90 -20.20 9.43
CA LYS A 32 -12.35 -20.47 9.55
C LYS A 32 -13.12 -19.37 10.31
N SER A 33 -12.48 -18.26 10.65
CA SER A 33 -13.12 -17.09 11.25
C SER A 33 -13.49 -16.07 10.18
N VAL A 34 -14.64 -15.41 10.35
CA VAL A 34 -14.96 -14.18 9.63
C VAL A 34 -14.12 -13.07 10.25
N GLU A 35 -13.25 -12.43 9.46
CA GLU A 35 -12.46 -11.29 9.89
C GLU A 35 -13.12 -10.00 9.37
N ILE A 36 -13.43 -9.09 10.28
CA ILE A 36 -13.94 -7.76 9.92
C ILE A 36 -12.80 -6.77 10.09
N LEU A 37 -12.35 -6.20 8.98
CA LEU A 37 -11.28 -5.20 8.96
C LEU A 37 -11.86 -3.81 8.73
N ALA A 38 -11.46 -2.86 9.58
CA ALA A 38 -11.72 -1.44 9.37
C ALA A 38 -10.50 -0.79 8.69
N ASP A 39 -10.72 0.07 7.69
CA ASP A 39 -9.64 0.84 7.06
C ASP A 39 -9.21 1.98 7.98
N TYR A 40 -7.91 2.06 8.29
CA TYR A 40 -7.38 3.05 9.23
C TYR A 40 -7.76 4.49 8.82
N GLU A 41 -7.57 4.83 7.55
CA GLU A 41 -7.69 6.21 7.06
C GLU A 41 -9.16 6.67 7.11
N GLU A 42 -10.07 5.81 6.65
CA GLU A 42 -11.51 6.10 6.67
C GLU A 42 -12.01 6.37 8.10
N PHE A 43 -11.62 5.52 9.05
CA PHE A 43 -12.07 5.66 10.44
C PHE A 43 -11.34 6.76 11.23
N ALA A 44 -10.09 7.07 10.89
CA ALA A 44 -9.39 8.24 11.44
C ALA A 44 -10.04 9.56 10.99
N ILE A 45 -10.44 9.64 9.71
CA ILE A 45 -11.23 10.78 9.19
C ILE A 45 -12.57 10.85 9.92
N MET A 46 -13.26 9.72 10.10
CA MET A 46 -14.54 9.66 10.81
C MET A 46 -14.41 10.11 12.28
N ALA A 47 -13.34 9.70 12.97
CA ALA A 47 -13.06 10.13 14.34
C ALA A 47 -12.88 11.67 14.40
N THR A 48 -12.09 12.21 13.47
CA THR A 48 -11.87 13.65 13.33
C THR A 48 -13.18 14.41 13.08
N GLN A 49 -14.05 13.91 12.19
CA GLN A 49 -15.37 14.50 11.93
C GLN A 49 -16.29 14.50 13.15
N GLN A 50 -16.17 13.50 14.01
CA GLN A 50 -16.93 13.39 15.26
C GLN A 50 -16.29 14.15 16.43
N GLY A 51 -15.07 14.68 16.25
CA GLY A 51 -14.33 15.38 17.29
C GLY A 51 -13.85 14.48 18.43
N ILE A 52 -13.70 13.17 18.16
CA ILE A 52 -13.16 12.19 19.12
C ILE A 52 -11.74 11.77 18.72
N PRO A 53 -10.89 11.34 19.67
CA PRO A 53 -9.59 10.75 19.34
C PRO A 53 -9.74 9.46 18.51
N THR A 54 -8.77 9.18 17.64
CA THR A 54 -8.72 7.94 16.85
C THR A 54 -8.73 6.69 17.74
N SER A 55 -8.09 6.75 18.92
CA SER A 55 -8.10 5.65 19.89
C SER A 55 -9.51 5.33 20.39
N GLU A 56 -10.34 6.35 20.67
CA GLU A 56 -11.74 6.17 21.08
C GLU A 56 -12.56 5.52 19.95
N MET A 57 -12.33 5.94 18.70
CA MET A 57 -12.95 5.29 17.54
C MET A 57 -12.55 3.80 17.46
N PHE A 58 -11.29 3.47 17.69
CA PHE A 58 -10.83 2.07 17.66
C PHE A 58 -11.41 1.22 18.79
N GLU A 59 -11.60 1.80 19.99
CA GLU A 59 -12.34 1.14 21.07
C GLU A 59 -13.79 0.85 20.65
N MET A 60 -14.48 1.84 20.04
CA MET A 60 -15.83 1.66 19.53
C MET A 60 -15.92 0.57 18.45
N LEU A 61 -14.95 0.52 17.54
CA LEU A 61 -14.89 -0.51 16.49
C LEU A 61 -14.70 -1.90 17.08
N LYS A 62 -13.79 -2.03 18.06
CA LYS A 62 -13.55 -3.28 18.76
C LYS A 62 -14.81 -3.77 19.48
N ASP A 63 -15.48 -2.88 20.21
CA ASP A 63 -16.74 -3.19 20.91
C ASP A 63 -17.86 -3.58 19.94
N ALA A 64 -17.83 -3.05 18.71
CA ALA A 64 -18.74 -3.40 17.62
C ALA A 64 -18.39 -4.72 16.90
N GLY A 65 -17.28 -5.38 17.26
CA GLY A 65 -16.86 -6.67 16.71
C GLY A 65 -15.91 -6.60 15.52
N VAL A 66 -15.31 -5.43 15.24
CA VAL A 66 -14.18 -5.34 14.30
C VAL A 66 -13.02 -6.16 14.84
N SER A 67 -12.44 -6.98 13.98
CA SER A 67 -11.37 -7.93 14.33
C SER A 67 -9.99 -7.30 14.25
N GLY A 68 -9.81 -6.34 13.34
CA GLY A 68 -8.55 -5.66 13.13
C GLY A 68 -8.65 -4.42 12.26
N ILE A 69 -7.52 -3.75 12.09
CA ILE A 69 -7.39 -2.55 11.28
C ILE A 69 -6.50 -2.85 10.08
N ALA A 70 -7.00 -2.54 8.89
CA ALA A 70 -6.24 -2.53 7.65
C ALA A 70 -5.43 -1.23 7.55
N LEU A 71 -4.11 -1.36 7.56
CA LEU A 71 -3.17 -0.24 7.54
C LEU A 71 -2.31 -0.29 6.27
N LYS A 72 -2.36 0.77 5.47
CA LYS A 72 -1.54 0.94 4.26
C LYS A 72 -0.16 1.48 4.64
N GLU A 73 0.81 1.31 3.75
CA GLU A 73 2.08 2.04 3.87
C GLU A 73 1.86 3.54 3.76
N GLU A 74 2.66 4.30 4.49
CA GLU A 74 2.81 5.74 4.30
C GLU A 74 3.33 6.03 2.89
N THR A 75 2.91 7.17 2.35
CA THR A 75 3.43 7.75 1.12
C THR A 75 3.81 9.20 1.39
N LEU A 76 4.60 9.81 0.52
CA LEU A 76 4.93 11.24 0.65
C LEU A 76 3.65 12.08 0.56
N PHE A 77 2.75 11.72 -0.36
CA PHE A 77 1.44 12.35 -0.50
C PHE A 77 0.64 12.32 0.80
N ASN A 78 0.47 11.13 1.40
CA ASN A 78 -0.30 11.00 2.64
C ASN A 78 0.33 11.78 3.80
N MET A 79 1.66 11.73 3.93
CA MET A 79 2.36 12.50 4.96
C MET A 79 2.11 14.01 4.83
N VAL A 80 2.12 14.57 3.60
CA VAL A 80 1.79 15.98 3.37
C VAL A 80 0.33 16.27 3.69
N MET A 81 -0.59 15.39 3.26
CA MET A 81 -2.04 15.53 3.53
C MET A 81 -2.37 15.50 5.02
N GLU A 82 -1.60 14.74 5.81
CA GLU A 82 -1.69 14.67 7.27
C GLU A 82 -1.01 15.86 7.97
N GLY A 83 -0.39 16.78 7.22
CA GLY A 83 0.30 17.94 7.77
C GLY A 83 1.62 17.60 8.47
N LYS A 84 2.23 16.45 8.16
CA LYS A 84 3.60 16.17 8.60
C LYS A 84 4.52 17.27 8.04
N PRO A 85 5.56 17.72 8.77
CA PRO A 85 6.42 18.84 8.36
C PRO A 85 7.42 18.43 7.27
N ILE A 86 6.89 17.90 6.17
CA ILE A 86 7.62 17.59 4.95
C ILE A 86 6.99 18.37 3.81
N GLU A 87 7.80 18.67 2.80
CA GLU A 87 7.31 19.18 1.53
C GLU A 87 8.05 18.47 0.41
N TYR A 88 7.41 18.32 -0.74
CA TYR A 88 8.07 17.76 -1.91
C TYR A 88 7.66 18.50 -3.18
N ASP A 89 8.55 18.53 -4.15
CA ASP A 89 8.27 19.09 -5.47
C ASP A 89 9.26 18.54 -6.51
N LEU A 90 8.89 18.67 -7.78
CA LEU A 90 9.77 18.35 -8.90
C LEU A 90 10.92 19.35 -8.99
N VAL A 91 12.11 18.89 -9.39
CA VAL A 91 13.26 19.78 -9.65
C VAL A 91 12.91 20.89 -10.65
N LYS A 92 12.09 20.59 -11.67
CA LYS A 92 11.61 21.59 -12.63
C LYS A 92 10.81 22.71 -11.96
N THR A 93 9.92 22.38 -11.03
CA THR A 93 9.11 23.36 -10.30
C THR A 93 9.99 24.15 -9.33
N ILE A 94 10.88 23.47 -8.60
CA ILE A 94 11.83 24.10 -7.68
C ILE A 94 12.66 25.16 -8.41
N LYS A 95 13.28 24.79 -9.53
CA LYS A 95 14.11 25.71 -10.33
C LYS A 95 13.32 26.80 -11.06
N SER A 96 11.98 26.76 -11.05
CA SER A 96 11.16 27.83 -11.60
C SER A 96 11.03 29.02 -10.64
N ASP A 97 11.26 28.80 -9.34
CA ASP A 97 11.43 29.84 -8.34
C ASP A 97 12.84 30.42 -8.46
N LEU A 98 12.96 31.76 -8.51
CA LEU A 98 14.27 32.43 -8.64
C LEU A 98 15.11 32.30 -7.36
N ASP A 99 14.45 32.19 -6.21
CA ASP A 99 15.08 32.18 -4.88
C ASP A 99 15.16 30.75 -4.31
N TRP A 100 15.03 29.73 -5.17
CA TRP A 100 14.99 28.33 -4.74
C TRP A 100 16.22 27.90 -3.94
N LYS A 101 17.39 28.48 -4.24
CA LYS A 101 18.66 28.16 -3.57
C LYS A 101 18.65 28.55 -2.09
N ASP A 102 17.88 29.57 -1.70
CA ASP A 102 17.78 30.00 -0.31
C ASP A 102 17.04 28.98 0.57
N LYS A 103 16.46 27.95 -0.06
CA LYS A 103 15.65 26.92 0.58
C LYS A 103 16.36 25.57 0.74
N TYR A 104 17.63 25.46 0.35
CA TYR A 104 18.42 24.24 0.41
C TYR A 104 19.85 24.55 0.86
N ASP A 105 20.52 23.55 1.40
CA ASP A 105 21.94 23.65 1.75
C ASP A 105 22.87 23.37 0.56
N ASP A 106 24.13 23.77 0.71
CA ASP A 106 25.14 23.80 -0.36
C ASP A 106 25.34 22.45 -1.07
N ALA A 107 25.28 21.33 -0.36
CA ALA A 107 25.46 20.02 -1.00
C ALA A 107 24.24 19.63 -1.84
N ALA A 108 23.04 19.84 -1.30
CA ALA A 108 21.80 19.67 -2.05
C ALA A 108 21.75 20.58 -3.29
N ILE A 109 22.10 21.87 -3.17
CA ILE A 109 22.15 22.81 -4.30
C ILE A 109 23.06 22.29 -5.40
N ARG A 110 24.29 21.87 -5.08
CA ARG A 110 25.24 21.35 -6.08
C ARG A 110 24.68 20.15 -6.83
N HIS A 111 24.08 19.20 -6.12
CA HIS A 111 23.49 18.02 -6.76
C HIS A 111 22.30 18.40 -7.65
N LEU A 112 21.40 19.25 -7.14
CA LEU A 112 20.24 19.73 -7.90
C LEU A 112 20.67 20.48 -9.17
N GLU A 113 21.77 21.24 -9.16
CA GLU A 113 22.28 21.94 -10.33
C GLU A 113 22.96 21.03 -11.35
N MET A 114 23.80 20.11 -10.89
CA MET A 114 24.76 19.40 -11.77
C MET A 114 24.29 18.01 -12.19
N GLU A 115 23.47 17.34 -11.38
CA GLU A 115 23.17 15.91 -11.51
C GLU A 115 21.68 15.62 -11.67
N ALA A 116 20.82 16.40 -11.02
CA ALA A 116 19.38 16.11 -10.99
C ALA A 116 18.67 16.38 -12.32
N SER A 117 17.78 15.47 -12.69
CA SER A 117 16.85 15.60 -13.81
C SER A 117 15.70 16.55 -13.44
N PRO A 118 15.11 17.29 -14.40
CA PRO A 118 13.92 18.10 -14.14
C PRO A 118 12.73 17.32 -13.56
N TYR A 119 12.70 16.00 -13.78
CA TYR A 119 11.63 15.10 -13.35
C TYR A 119 11.92 14.40 -12.01
N ASP A 120 13.08 14.65 -11.40
CA ASP A 120 13.39 14.11 -10.08
C ASP A 120 12.49 14.77 -9.03
N LEU A 121 12.09 13.98 -8.04
CA LEU A 121 11.28 14.46 -6.91
C LEU A 121 12.20 14.79 -5.74
N VAL A 122 12.08 16.00 -5.21
CA VAL A 122 12.86 16.45 -4.05
C VAL A 122 11.94 16.57 -2.87
N VAL A 123 12.27 15.89 -1.77
CA VAL A 123 11.60 16.00 -0.47
C VAL A 123 12.48 16.80 0.47
N ARG A 124 11.89 17.68 1.26
CA ARG A 124 12.57 18.48 2.27
C ARG A 124 11.83 18.42 3.60
N THR A 125 12.58 18.47 4.68
CA THR A 125 12.04 18.59 6.04
C THR A 125 13.04 19.27 6.97
N TYR A 126 12.53 19.96 7.98
CA TYR A 126 13.35 20.47 9.09
C TYR A 126 13.33 19.52 10.29
N ASP A 127 12.53 18.46 10.24
CA ASP A 127 12.39 17.49 11.32
C ASP A 127 13.38 16.33 11.11
N GLN A 128 14.40 16.28 11.97
CA GLN A 128 15.43 15.25 11.93
C GLN A 128 14.85 13.84 12.18
N SER A 129 13.88 13.71 13.08
CA SER A 129 13.31 12.40 13.42
C SER A 129 12.54 11.83 12.23
N ILE A 130 11.79 12.67 11.51
CA ILE A 130 11.07 12.26 10.31
C ILE A 130 12.06 11.92 9.19
N PHE A 131 13.10 12.73 8.99
CA PHE A 131 14.13 12.44 8.00
C PHE A 131 14.82 11.09 8.25
N GLU A 132 15.28 10.83 9.47
CA GLU A 132 15.95 9.58 9.82
C GLU A 132 15.03 8.35 9.65
N ALA A 133 13.75 8.49 10.01
CA ALA A 133 12.75 7.46 9.78
C ALA A 133 12.56 7.18 8.28
N MET A 134 12.38 8.22 7.46
CA MET A 134 12.29 8.09 6.00
C MET A 134 13.54 7.42 5.42
N VAL A 135 14.74 7.89 5.77
CA VAL A 135 16.02 7.32 5.30
C VAL A 135 16.09 5.82 5.60
N THR A 136 15.67 5.41 6.80
CA THR A 136 15.67 3.99 7.21
C THR A 136 14.72 3.17 6.34
N HIS A 137 13.48 3.62 6.19
CA HIS A 137 12.48 2.87 5.42
C HIS A 137 12.79 2.84 3.92
N ILE A 138 13.26 3.95 3.35
CA ILE A 138 13.65 4.05 1.94
C ILE A 138 14.82 3.11 1.65
N LYS A 139 15.85 3.09 2.50
CA LYS A 139 17.02 2.20 2.32
C LYS A 139 16.64 0.72 2.36
N ALA A 140 15.66 0.36 3.19
CA ALA A 140 15.16 -1.00 3.30
C ALA A 140 14.41 -1.43 2.04
N ARG A 141 13.64 -0.54 1.41
CA ARG A 141 12.73 -0.87 0.29
C ARG A 141 13.33 -0.72 -1.09
N TYR A 142 14.18 0.29 -1.27
CA TYR A 142 14.60 0.73 -2.60
C TYR A 142 16.10 0.59 -2.85
N ASP A 143 16.43 0.46 -4.13
CA ASP A 143 17.80 0.36 -4.61
C ASP A 143 18.54 1.69 -4.41
N ALA A 144 19.82 1.61 -4.03
CA ALA A 144 20.62 2.79 -3.65
C ALA A 144 20.80 3.81 -4.79
N GLU A 145 20.58 3.38 -6.03
CA GLU A 145 20.62 4.24 -7.21
C GLU A 145 19.37 5.13 -7.37
N PHE A 146 18.29 4.86 -6.64
CA PHE A 146 17.03 5.59 -6.72
C PHE A 146 17.06 6.93 -5.98
N TYR A 147 17.80 7.01 -4.88
CA TYR A 147 17.76 8.14 -3.96
C TYR A 147 19.15 8.73 -3.69
N THR A 148 19.18 10.00 -3.29
CA THR A 148 20.33 10.67 -2.69
C THR A 148 19.87 11.42 -1.45
N PHE A 149 20.62 11.32 -0.35
CA PHE A 149 20.28 11.96 0.92
C PHE A 149 21.28 13.08 1.27
N PHE A 150 20.76 14.18 1.80
CA PHE A 150 21.52 15.30 2.34
C PHE A 150 21.03 15.58 3.76
N ASP A 151 21.84 15.17 4.74
CA ASP A 151 21.63 15.38 6.17
C ASP A 151 22.36 16.68 6.55
N GLU A 152 21.65 17.79 6.44
CA GLU A 152 22.17 19.15 6.60
C GLU A 152 21.22 19.95 7.52
N SER A 153 21.24 21.28 7.50
CA SER A 153 20.27 22.08 8.27
C SER A 153 18.85 21.98 7.68
N ILE A 154 18.76 21.77 6.37
CA ILE A 154 17.54 21.47 5.63
C ILE A 154 17.69 20.08 5.03
N ASN A 155 17.16 19.09 5.75
CA ASN A 155 17.24 17.71 5.33
C ASN A 155 16.55 17.52 4.00
N THR A 156 17.28 16.99 3.02
CA THR A 156 16.82 16.86 1.63
C THR A 156 17.00 15.43 1.14
N ILE A 157 15.98 14.91 0.47
CA ILE A 157 16.00 13.62 -0.24
C ILE A 157 15.69 13.89 -1.70
N VAL A 158 16.52 13.37 -2.61
CA VAL A 158 16.28 13.47 -4.05
C VAL A 158 16.03 12.07 -4.59
N PHE A 159 14.86 11.86 -5.20
CA PHE A 159 14.48 10.62 -5.87
C PHE A 159 14.55 10.77 -7.37
N LYS A 160 15.13 9.78 -8.05
CA LYS A 160 15.18 9.76 -9.52
C LYS A 160 13.80 9.56 -10.12
N GLY A 161 13.38 10.49 -10.95
CA GLY A 161 12.14 10.42 -11.71
C GLY A 161 12.38 10.47 -13.22
N SER A 162 11.44 9.92 -13.97
CA SER A 162 11.37 10.05 -15.43
C SER A 162 10.11 10.78 -15.86
N VAL A 163 10.05 11.14 -17.15
CA VAL A 163 8.86 11.74 -17.75
C VAL A 163 7.61 10.87 -17.62
N ASP A 164 7.78 9.55 -17.48
CA ASP A 164 6.69 8.59 -17.32
C ASP A 164 6.08 8.60 -15.92
N ASP A 165 6.79 9.17 -14.94
CA ASP A 165 6.29 9.31 -13.56
C ASP A 165 5.43 10.56 -13.38
N VAL A 166 5.51 11.53 -14.30
CA VAL A 166 4.92 12.85 -14.11
C VAL A 166 3.40 12.81 -14.26
N TYR A 167 2.70 13.34 -13.27
CA TYR A 167 1.28 13.64 -13.36
C TYR A 167 1.08 15.00 -14.05
N TYR A 168 0.20 15.03 -15.05
CA TYR A 168 -0.14 16.23 -15.79
C TYR A 168 -1.56 16.66 -15.49
N SER A 169 -1.81 17.98 -15.51
CA SER A 169 -3.16 18.52 -15.52
C SER A 169 -3.94 18.06 -16.75
N GLU A 170 -5.26 18.16 -16.69
CA GLU A 170 -6.07 18.16 -17.91
C GLU A 170 -5.59 19.26 -18.88
N ASP A 171 -5.93 19.11 -20.16
CA ASP A 171 -5.60 20.04 -21.22
C ASP A 171 -6.13 21.45 -20.90
N GLU A 172 -5.26 22.36 -20.45
CA GLU A 172 -5.61 23.76 -20.27
C GLU A 172 -5.66 24.45 -21.64
N ARG A 173 -6.86 24.71 -22.17
CA ARG A 173 -7.02 25.31 -23.49
C ARG A 173 -7.07 26.82 -23.39
N TYR A 174 -5.97 27.50 -23.70
CA TYR A 174 -6.00 28.94 -23.94
C TYR A 174 -6.75 29.22 -25.24
N ARG A 175 -7.80 30.03 -25.15
CA ARG A 175 -8.60 30.46 -26.29
C ARG A 175 -8.39 31.94 -26.56
N ASP A 176 -8.41 32.36 -27.81
CA ASP A 176 -8.53 33.79 -28.13
C ASP A 176 -9.92 34.34 -27.79
N TYR A 177 -10.07 35.64 -28.00
CA TYR A 177 -11.35 36.33 -27.94
C TYR A 177 -12.45 35.66 -28.79
N ASN A 178 -12.08 35.00 -29.88
CA ASN A 178 -13.02 34.30 -30.77
C ASN A 178 -13.23 32.82 -30.39
N SER A 179 -12.81 32.41 -29.18
CA SER A 179 -12.87 31.03 -28.68
C SER A 179 -12.06 30.01 -29.49
N LYS A 180 -11.15 30.43 -30.37
CA LYS A 180 -10.25 29.54 -31.09
C LYS A 180 -9.12 29.13 -30.16
N SER A 181 -8.86 27.83 -30.05
CA SER A 181 -7.75 27.30 -29.23
C SER A 181 -6.42 27.74 -29.83
N ILE A 182 -5.56 28.37 -29.02
CA ILE A 182 -4.24 28.87 -29.44
C ILE A 182 -3.11 28.06 -28.80
N LYS A 183 -3.28 27.63 -27.54
CA LYS A 183 -2.27 26.87 -26.80
C LYS A 183 -2.95 25.84 -25.91
N VAL A 184 -2.32 24.69 -25.78
CA VAL A 184 -2.71 23.62 -24.85
C VAL A 184 -1.47 23.26 -24.04
N PRO A 185 -1.00 24.09 -23.10
CA PRO A 185 -0.03 23.59 -22.14
C PRO A 185 -0.65 22.41 -21.38
N LYS A 186 0.20 21.44 -21.05
CA LYS A 186 -0.06 20.54 -19.94
C LYS A 186 0.82 21.03 -18.81
N LYS A 187 0.23 21.28 -17.65
CA LYS A 187 1.01 21.63 -16.47
C LYS A 187 1.42 20.35 -15.77
N GLU A 188 2.71 20.15 -15.56
CA GLU A 188 3.16 19.11 -14.63
C GLU A 188 2.66 19.46 -13.22
N LEU A 189 1.92 18.54 -12.61
CA LEU A 189 1.33 18.71 -11.28
C LEU A 189 2.20 18.08 -10.21
N SER A 190 2.61 16.83 -10.42
CA SER A 190 3.42 16.08 -9.47
C SER A 190 4.06 14.85 -10.13
N SER A 191 4.42 13.84 -9.34
CA SER A 191 5.09 12.61 -9.76
C SER A 191 4.53 11.42 -9.00
N MET A 192 4.34 10.29 -9.68
CA MET A 192 4.00 8.99 -9.09
C MET A 192 5.00 8.53 -8.01
N VAL A 193 6.20 9.10 -7.96
CA VAL A 193 7.14 8.91 -6.84
C VAL A 193 6.52 9.34 -5.50
N GLU A 194 5.58 10.28 -5.49
CA GLU A 194 4.89 10.74 -4.27
C GLU A 194 4.02 9.65 -3.63
N ASP A 195 3.56 8.69 -4.42
CA ASP A 195 2.68 7.58 -4.02
C ASP A 195 3.44 6.31 -3.65
N MET A 196 4.78 6.34 -3.67
CA MET A 196 5.57 5.17 -3.32
C MET A 196 5.46 4.87 -1.81
N GLY A 197 5.40 3.58 -1.47
CA GLY A 197 5.35 3.12 -0.08
C GLY A 197 6.68 3.35 0.64
N ILE A 198 6.66 4.13 1.72
CA ILE A 198 7.83 4.41 2.58
C ILE A 198 7.69 3.73 3.95
N GLY A 199 6.97 2.61 3.98
CA GLY A 199 6.75 1.78 5.16
C GLY A 199 5.62 2.23 6.06
N PHE A 200 5.47 1.55 7.18
CA PHE A 200 4.32 1.73 8.07
C PHE A 200 4.66 2.67 9.23
N ASP A 201 3.74 3.58 9.54
CA ASP A 201 3.88 4.50 10.66
C ASP A 201 3.80 3.74 12.00
N ALA A 202 4.90 3.78 12.76
CA ALA A 202 5.01 3.10 14.04
C ALA A 202 4.04 3.65 15.10
N GLN A 203 3.68 4.93 15.02
CA GLN A 203 2.69 5.54 15.92
C GLN A 203 1.30 4.98 15.61
N LYS A 204 0.91 4.93 14.33
CA LYS A 204 -0.38 4.33 13.92
C LYS A 204 -0.49 2.88 14.36
N ILE A 205 0.61 2.12 14.22
CA ILE A 205 0.69 0.73 14.70
C ILE A 205 0.52 0.65 16.22
N ALA A 206 1.18 1.53 16.98
CA ALA A 206 1.07 1.57 18.43
C ALA A 206 -0.37 1.87 18.86
N GLU A 207 -1.03 2.85 18.24
CA GLU A 207 -2.41 3.23 18.50
C GLU A 207 -3.39 2.06 18.28
N ILE A 208 -3.24 1.30 17.19
CA ILE A 208 -4.07 0.11 16.92
C ILE A 208 -3.84 -0.96 17.99
N LYS A 209 -2.58 -1.21 18.37
CA LYS A 209 -2.21 -2.21 19.38
C LYS A 209 -2.72 -1.87 20.77
N GLU A 210 -2.67 -0.60 21.14
CA GLU A 210 -3.20 -0.11 22.42
C GLU A 210 -4.71 -0.33 22.53
N ALA A 211 -5.45 -0.17 21.42
CA ALA A 211 -6.86 -0.54 21.36
C ALA A 211 -7.09 -2.07 21.46
N GLY A 212 -6.05 -2.88 21.24
CA GLY A 212 -6.12 -4.35 21.28
C GLY A 212 -6.79 -4.96 20.05
N LEU A 213 -6.66 -4.30 18.91
CA LEU A 213 -7.07 -4.78 17.59
C LEU A 213 -5.87 -5.40 16.87
N ALA A 214 -6.10 -6.42 16.03
CA ALA A 214 -5.08 -6.97 15.15
C ALA A 214 -4.76 -5.98 14.01
N ILE A 215 -3.57 -6.10 13.41
CA ILE A 215 -3.19 -5.25 12.28
C ILE A 215 -3.07 -6.09 11.01
N ASN A 216 -3.73 -5.63 9.94
CA ASN A 216 -3.52 -6.14 8.60
C ASN A 216 -2.70 -5.11 7.81
N LEU A 217 -1.38 -5.36 7.70
CA LEU A 217 -0.48 -4.52 6.92
C LEU A 217 -0.72 -4.73 5.43
N ARG A 218 -1.02 -3.65 4.71
CA ARG A 218 -1.36 -3.65 3.28
C ARG A 218 -0.23 -3.02 2.47
N PRO A 219 0.65 -3.82 1.86
CA PRO A 219 1.76 -3.28 1.07
C PRO A 219 1.27 -2.63 -0.21
N GLY A 220 1.87 -1.50 -0.55
CA GLY A 220 1.77 -0.91 -1.88
C GLY A 220 2.79 -1.51 -2.84
N ASN A 221 2.81 -0.97 -4.07
CA ASN A 221 3.85 -1.29 -5.03
C ASN A 221 4.34 -0.02 -5.73
N TYR A 222 5.65 0.08 -5.86
CA TYR A 222 6.31 1.00 -6.77
C TYR A 222 7.24 0.17 -7.65
N TYR A 223 7.03 0.22 -8.96
CA TYR A 223 7.61 -0.79 -9.87
C TYR A 223 9.09 -0.54 -10.20
N LYS A 224 9.62 0.65 -9.91
CA LYS A 224 11.03 1.01 -10.16
C LYS A 224 11.87 0.80 -8.90
N TYR A 225 13.12 0.39 -9.09
CA TYR A 225 14.12 0.28 -8.02
C TYR A 225 13.69 -0.56 -6.80
N ASN A 226 12.87 -1.58 -7.02
CA ASN A 226 12.13 -2.28 -5.97
C ASN A 226 12.71 -3.64 -5.60
N SER A 227 14.01 -3.88 -5.86
CA SER A 227 14.60 -5.21 -5.69
C SER A 227 14.52 -5.78 -4.26
N LYS A 228 14.29 -4.90 -3.26
CA LYS A 228 14.20 -5.25 -1.83
C LYS A 228 12.78 -5.20 -1.27
N ILE A 229 11.79 -4.79 -2.06
CA ILE A 229 10.46 -4.40 -1.54
C ILE A 229 9.73 -5.57 -0.86
N VAL A 230 9.94 -6.81 -1.35
CA VAL A 230 9.36 -8.02 -0.75
C VAL A 230 9.94 -8.27 0.63
N ASP A 231 11.26 -8.31 0.74
CA ASP A 231 11.92 -8.57 2.02
C ASP A 231 11.63 -7.45 3.01
N ALA A 232 11.62 -6.19 2.58
CA ALA A 232 11.28 -5.06 3.44
C ALA A 232 9.86 -5.16 4.03
N TYR A 233 8.88 -5.58 3.23
CA TYR A 233 7.52 -5.81 3.70
C TYR A 233 7.47 -6.93 4.76
N PHE A 234 8.07 -8.08 4.48
CA PHE A 234 8.04 -9.21 5.43
C PHE A 234 8.89 -8.94 6.68
N ASP A 235 9.95 -8.13 6.58
CA ASP A 235 10.71 -7.65 7.73
C ASP A 235 9.85 -6.75 8.63
N ASP A 236 8.98 -5.92 8.07
CA ASP A 236 8.03 -5.12 8.86
C ASP A 236 6.95 -6.01 9.50
N VAL A 237 6.41 -6.99 8.77
CA VAL A 237 5.49 -8.00 9.34
C VAL A 237 6.11 -8.70 10.55
N MET A 238 7.37 -9.12 10.44
CA MET A 238 8.11 -9.75 11.54
C MET A 238 8.42 -8.76 12.68
N ARG A 239 8.86 -7.55 12.35
CA ARG A 239 9.19 -6.50 13.33
C ARG A 239 7.99 -6.18 14.22
N TYR A 240 6.82 -6.08 13.62
CA TYR A 240 5.59 -5.77 14.35
C TYR A 240 4.93 -7.00 14.95
N ASN A 241 5.38 -8.22 14.64
CA ASN A 241 4.78 -9.47 15.09
C ASN A 241 3.28 -9.56 14.70
N GLU A 242 2.96 -9.09 13.50
CA GLU A 242 1.61 -9.03 12.93
C GLU A 242 1.59 -9.82 11.62
N VAL A 243 1.61 -11.15 11.72
CA VAL A 243 1.40 -11.99 10.52
C VAL A 243 -0.09 -11.92 10.19
N PRO A 244 -0.49 -11.33 9.06
CA PRO A 244 -1.90 -11.21 8.73
C PRO A 244 -2.47 -12.59 8.39
N ASN A 245 -3.77 -12.82 8.62
CA ASN A 245 -4.43 -14.04 8.17
C ASN A 245 -4.61 -14.07 6.65
N VAL A 246 -4.67 -12.89 6.03
CA VAL A 246 -4.82 -12.67 4.59
C VAL A 246 -4.01 -11.47 4.16
N LEU A 247 -3.23 -11.60 3.09
CA LEU A 247 -2.53 -10.47 2.49
C LEU A 247 -3.44 -9.72 1.53
N ILE A 248 -3.76 -8.47 1.85
CA ILE A 248 -4.54 -7.59 0.98
C ILE A 248 -3.61 -6.51 0.41
N PHE A 249 -3.35 -6.56 -0.89
CA PHE A 249 -2.52 -5.54 -1.55
C PHE A 249 -3.22 -4.17 -1.57
N ASN A 250 -2.42 -3.11 -1.56
CA ASN A 250 -2.88 -1.74 -1.76
C ASN A 250 -2.59 -1.28 -3.19
N GLY A 251 -3.51 -0.54 -3.80
CA GLY A 251 -3.36 0.02 -5.14
C GLY A 251 -3.72 -0.93 -6.28
N SER A 252 -3.30 -0.56 -7.50
CA SER A 252 -3.65 -1.24 -8.75
C SER A 252 -2.68 -2.34 -9.18
N ASP A 253 -1.57 -2.49 -8.46
CA ASP A 253 -0.52 -3.47 -8.72
C ASP A 253 -0.30 -4.31 -7.44
N ILE A 254 -0.03 -5.61 -7.57
CA ILE A 254 0.44 -6.40 -6.42
C ILE A 254 1.87 -6.00 -6.05
N LEU A 255 2.26 -6.30 -4.81
CA LEU A 255 3.63 -6.08 -4.32
C LEU A 255 4.65 -6.68 -5.30
N SER A 256 5.73 -5.95 -5.59
CA SER A 256 6.84 -6.35 -6.47
C SER A 256 6.50 -6.53 -7.96
N TYR A 257 5.28 -6.19 -8.39
CA TYR A 257 4.91 -6.25 -9.80
C TYR A 257 5.66 -5.19 -10.60
N THR A 258 6.18 -5.57 -11.77
CA THR A 258 6.90 -4.68 -12.68
C THR A 258 6.19 -4.65 -14.03
N LYS A 259 5.80 -3.46 -14.49
CA LYS A 259 5.04 -3.28 -15.75
C LYS A 259 5.89 -3.59 -16.99
N GLU A 260 7.19 -3.35 -16.90
CA GLU A 260 8.17 -3.57 -17.97
C GLU A 260 8.29 -5.06 -18.32
N THR A 261 8.28 -5.93 -17.31
CA THR A 261 8.44 -7.38 -17.48
C THR A 261 7.10 -8.11 -17.39
N GLY A 262 6.07 -7.48 -16.84
CA GLY A 262 4.74 -8.04 -16.66
C GLY A 262 4.68 -9.13 -15.59
N ILE A 263 5.67 -9.22 -14.70
CA ILE A 263 5.78 -10.25 -13.67
C ILE A 263 6.03 -9.64 -12.29
N TYR A 264 5.80 -10.44 -11.25
CA TYR A 264 6.17 -10.13 -9.86
C TYR A 264 7.44 -10.91 -9.48
N GLN A 265 8.12 -10.53 -8.39
CA GLN A 265 9.36 -11.19 -7.96
C GLN A 265 9.09 -12.59 -7.38
N GLN A 266 9.92 -13.58 -7.73
CA GLN A 266 9.82 -14.95 -7.21
C GLN A 266 9.84 -15.01 -5.66
N ALA A 267 10.58 -14.10 -5.02
CA ALA A 267 10.64 -13.98 -3.57
C ALA A 267 9.25 -13.80 -2.93
N LEU A 268 8.33 -13.07 -3.58
CA LEU A 268 6.97 -12.90 -3.04
C LEU A 268 6.24 -14.24 -2.96
N TYR A 269 6.30 -15.04 -4.03
CA TYR A 269 5.72 -16.37 -4.06
C TYR A 269 6.34 -17.28 -3.00
N ASP A 270 7.68 -17.30 -2.92
CA ASP A 270 8.40 -18.17 -2.00
C ASP A 270 8.00 -17.87 -0.55
N ARG A 271 7.93 -16.58 -0.17
CA ARG A 271 7.49 -16.15 1.17
C ARG A 271 6.06 -16.54 1.46
N LEU A 272 5.12 -16.22 0.57
CA LEU A 272 3.70 -16.54 0.75
C LEU A 272 3.48 -18.05 0.89
N LYS A 273 4.21 -18.85 0.12
CA LYS A 273 4.15 -20.32 0.19
C LYS A 273 4.77 -20.87 1.48
N GLU A 274 5.90 -20.30 1.92
CA GLU A 274 6.61 -20.71 3.13
C GLU A 274 5.72 -20.58 4.38
N ILE A 275 5.05 -19.43 4.53
CA ILE A 275 4.15 -19.17 5.67
C ILE A 275 2.69 -19.55 5.40
N TYR A 276 2.41 -20.10 4.23
CA TYR A 276 1.06 -20.50 3.78
C TYR A 276 0.02 -19.36 3.83
N LEU A 277 0.45 -18.11 3.64
CA LEU A 277 -0.39 -16.91 3.72
C LEU A 277 -1.26 -16.78 2.46
N PRO A 278 -2.61 -16.84 2.57
CA PRO A 278 -3.47 -16.60 1.43
C PRO A 278 -3.48 -15.11 1.04
N ILE A 279 -3.76 -14.86 -0.24
CA ILE A 279 -3.98 -13.50 -0.75
C ILE A 279 -5.47 -13.17 -0.81
N GLY A 280 -5.82 -11.93 -0.51
CA GLY A 280 -7.18 -11.42 -0.57
C GLY A 280 -7.54 -10.95 -1.97
N LEU A 281 -8.65 -11.44 -2.52
CA LEU A 281 -9.24 -10.91 -3.74
C LEU A 281 -10.45 -10.04 -3.38
N VAL A 282 -10.32 -8.73 -3.58
CA VAL A 282 -11.36 -7.75 -3.26
C VAL A 282 -12.45 -7.80 -4.31
N GLU A 283 -13.70 -8.01 -3.88
CA GLU A 283 -14.85 -8.08 -4.78
C GLU A 283 -15.14 -6.73 -5.44
N ALA A 284 -15.41 -6.75 -6.75
CA ALA A 284 -15.76 -5.55 -7.49
C ALA A 284 -17.17 -5.05 -7.10
N SER A 285 -17.41 -3.75 -7.22
CA SER A 285 -18.69 -3.12 -6.83
C SER A 285 -19.91 -3.63 -7.61
N ASP A 286 -19.70 -4.16 -8.81
CA ASP A 286 -20.73 -4.77 -9.66
C ASP A 286 -20.96 -6.27 -9.36
N GLN A 287 -20.17 -6.86 -8.47
CA GLN A 287 -20.21 -8.28 -8.08
C GLN A 287 -20.02 -9.26 -9.25
N LEU A 288 -19.38 -8.82 -10.34
CA LEU A 288 -19.09 -9.66 -11.51
C LEU A 288 -17.70 -10.29 -11.48
N GLY A 289 -16.95 -10.08 -10.40
CA GLY A 289 -15.61 -10.59 -10.21
C GLY A 289 -14.85 -9.84 -9.11
N PHE A 290 -13.54 -9.74 -9.26
CA PHE A 290 -12.68 -9.05 -8.32
C PHE A 290 -12.12 -7.77 -8.97
N ILE A 291 -11.77 -6.80 -8.12
CA ILE A 291 -11.05 -5.59 -8.55
C ILE A 291 -9.77 -6.02 -9.27
N ALA A 292 -9.59 -5.51 -10.48
CA ALA A 292 -8.41 -5.83 -11.28
C ALA A 292 -7.16 -5.22 -10.64
N GLN A 293 -6.19 -6.08 -10.33
CA GLN A 293 -4.84 -5.68 -9.92
C GLN A 293 -3.82 -6.36 -10.83
N ASN A 294 -2.82 -5.63 -11.30
CA ASN A 294 -1.81 -6.23 -12.18
C ASN A 294 -1.01 -7.28 -11.39
N GLY A 295 -0.78 -8.44 -12.02
CA GLY A 295 -0.10 -9.58 -11.41
C GLY A 295 -0.97 -10.53 -10.57
N ILE A 296 -2.13 -10.08 -10.06
CA ILE A 296 -2.93 -10.87 -9.09
C ILE A 296 -3.38 -12.22 -9.63
N THR A 297 -3.81 -12.27 -10.90
CA THR A 297 -4.28 -13.50 -11.56
C THR A 297 -3.17 -14.54 -11.74
N ALA A 298 -1.94 -14.08 -12.01
CA ALA A 298 -0.78 -14.97 -12.14
C ALA A 298 -0.41 -15.54 -10.77
N LEU A 299 -0.23 -14.65 -9.78
CA LEU A 299 0.08 -15.05 -8.41
C LEU A 299 -0.97 -16.01 -7.82
N THR A 300 -2.25 -15.75 -8.06
CA THR A 300 -3.36 -16.63 -7.62
C THR A 300 -3.21 -18.05 -8.17
N LYS A 301 -2.86 -18.19 -9.47
CA LYS A 301 -2.66 -19.50 -10.10
C LYS A 301 -1.43 -20.20 -9.55
N ASP A 302 -0.34 -19.44 -9.37
CA ASP A 302 0.93 -19.97 -8.87
C ASP A 302 0.79 -20.48 -7.43
N LEU A 303 0.01 -19.77 -6.61
CA LEU A 303 -0.38 -20.17 -5.23
C LEU A 303 -1.46 -21.27 -5.19
N GLU A 304 -1.78 -21.92 -6.31
CA GLU A 304 -2.79 -22.98 -6.40
C GLU A 304 -4.15 -22.57 -5.82
N PHE A 305 -4.54 -21.30 -6.01
CA PHE A 305 -5.76 -20.70 -5.49
C PHE A 305 -5.85 -20.70 -3.96
N ASN A 306 -4.72 -20.56 -3.25
CA ASN A 306 -4.70 -20.19 -1.83
C ASN A 306 -5.15 -18.72 -1.66
N ILE A 307 -6.45 -18.48 -1.77
CA ILE A 307 -7.07 -17.15 -1.77
C ILE A 307 -8.20 -17.05 -0.75
N VAL A 308 -8.44 -15.83 -0.30
CA VAL A 308 -9.61 -15.44 0.49
C VAL A 308 -10.38 -14.38 -0.29
N ARG A 309 -11.71 -14.47 -0.32
CA ARG A 309 -12.53 -13.39 -0.89
C ARG A 309 -12.69 -12.29 0.14
N VAL A 310 -12.49 -11.06 -0.28
CA VAL A 310 -12.64 -9.87 0.55
C VAL A 310 -13.85 -9.10 0.05
N PHE A 311 -14.86 -8.93 0.90
CA PHE A 311 -16.07 -8.21 0.57
C PHE A 311 -15.98 -6.76 1.09
N PRO A 312 -15.76 -5.77 0.21
CA PRO A 312 -15.71 -4.37 0.64
C PRO A 312 -17.13 -3.86 0.92
N VAL A 313 -17.27 -3.05 1.97
CA VAL A 313 -18.48 -2.23 2.16
C VAL A 313 -18.34 -0.99 1.28
N ILE A 314 -18.88 -1.05 0.07
CA ILE A 314 -18.76 0.01 -0.94
C ILE A 314 -19.44 1.32 -0.51
N GLU A 315 -18.81 2.44 -0.87
CA GLU A 315 -19.17 3.80 -0.43
C GLU A 315 -20.66 4.14 -0.64
N TYR A 316 -21.27 3.74 -1.76
CA TYR A 316 -22.69 4.04 -2.00
C TYR A 316 -23.63 3.35 -1.00
N ILE A 317 -23.23 2.21 -0.43
CA ILE A 317 -23.98 1.52 0.63
C ILE A 317 -23.80 2.25 1.96
N GLN A 318 -22.58 2.74 2.24
CA GLN A 318 -22.29 3.54 3.43
C GLN A 318 -23.09 4.86 3.44
N GLN A 319 -23.21 5.52 2.28
CA GLN A 319 -23.92 6.80 2.13
C GLN A 319 -25.45 6.67 2.20
N ARG A 320 -26.01 5.46 2.05
CA ARG A 320 -27.46 5.24 1.99
C ARG A 320 -27.99 4.62 3.28
N TYR A 321 -28.20 5.48 4.26
CA TYR A 321 -28.90 5.13 5.51
C TYR A 321 -30.37 4.70 5.29
N ASN A 322 -30.93 4.94 4.09
CA ASN A 322 -32.29 4.52 3.69
C ASN A 322 -32.43 4.57 2.15
N TYR A 323 -32.22 3.45 1.44
CA TYR A 323 -32.45 3.40 0.00
C TYR A 323 -33.94 3.26 -0.35
N LEU A 324 -34.51 4.33 -0.91
CA LEU A 324 -35.87 4.38 -1.45
C LEU A 324 -36.99 3.93 -0.48
N GLY A 325 -36.75 3.92 0.83
CA GLY A 325 -37.71 3.45 1.83
C GLY A 325 -37.85 1.94 1.95
N TYR A 326 -37.04 1.14 1.24
CA TYR A 326 -37.10 -0.33 1.31
C TYR A 326 -36.36 -0.90 2.53
N TYR A 327 -35.33 -0.20 3.02
CA TYR A 327 -34.50 -0.62 4.16
C TYR A 327 -34.30 0.56 5.11
N GLU A 328 -34.64 0.39 6.38
CA GLU A 328 -34.46 1.43 7.41
C GLU A 328 -33.11 1.29 8.12
N GLY A 329 -32.34 2.37 8.16
CA GLY A 329 -31.10 2.46 8.96
C GLY A 329 -29.95 1.63 8.36
N GLY A 330 -29.12 1.04 9.23
CA GLY A 330 -27.97 0.22 8.83
C GLY A 330 -28.29 -1.13 8.18
N LYS A 331 -29.56 -1.44 7.91
CA LYS A 331 -29.99 -2.74 7.34
C LYS A 331 -29.35 -3.07 5.99
N GLU A 332 -28.97 -2.06 5.20
CA GLU A 332 -28.27 -2.28 3.91
C GLU A 332 -26.79 -2.66 4.11
N ILE A 333 -26.14 -2.06 5.13
CA ILE A 333 -24.79 -2.42 5.56
C ILE A 333 -24.82 -3.84 6.14
N GLU A 334 -25.77 -4.14 7.02
CA GLU A 334 -25.99 -5.46 7.61
C GLU A 334 -26.22 -6.54 6.53
N ASN A 335 -27.05 -6.27 5.53
CA ASN A 335 -27.28 -7.18 4.41
C ASN A 335 -26.02 -7.42 3.58
N THR A 336 -25.15 -6.41 3.42
CA THR A 336 -23.85 -6.58 2.75
C THR A 336 -22.95 -7.51 3.55
N MET A 337 -22.89 -7.33 4.87
CA MET A 337 -22.11 -8.19 5.77
C MET A 337 -22.66 -9.63 5.80
N TYR A 338 -23.98 -9.82 5.79
CA TYR A 338 -24.58 -11.16 5.71
C TYR A 338 -24.33 -11.88 4.39
N ARG A 339 -24.10 -11.18 3.28
CA ARG A 339 -23.72 -11.83 2.01
C ARG A 339 -22.28 -12.33 2.01
N ALA A 340 -21.43 -11.77 2.89
CA ALA A 340 -20.04 -12.15 3.02
C ALA A 340 -19.84 -13.42 3.86
N ILE A 341 -20.84 -13.82 4.66
CA ILE A 341 -20.89 -15.01 5.52
C ILE A 341 -21.69 -16.12 4.83
#